data_AF-A0A554IVU2-F1
#
_entry.id   AF-A0A554IVU2-F1
#
_cell.length_a   1.000
_cell.length_b   1.000
_cell.length_c   1.000
_cell.angle_alpha   90.00
_cell.angle_beta   90.00
_cell.angle_gamma   90.00
#
_symmetry.space_group_name_H-M   'P 1'
#
loop_
_entity.id
_entity.type
_entity.pdbx_description
1 polymer ?
#
loop_
_entity_poly.entity_id
_entity_poly.type
_entity_poly.pdbx_seq_one_letter_code
_entity_poly.pdbx_strand_id
1 'polypeptide(L)'
;MAWSKNFRGHQAPSQSTLESHTPKGVWVSQDIAGWELYVSGQIKYYMDAKFIKHLIKGKIAEIIFEQMFRESGKYTILHSGYEYTLPELAQYQHLTEVKAVIENIKNAPDFVLISQDKKEVHLVEVKYRDPRRPEDLKEIVGKTLEIWNPSWLFVASPDGFFFEPCNTVLRNNGNIERMYARWVDPKIQEEYLKLLNQFELKG
;
A
#
# COMPACT_ATOMS: atom_id res chain seq x y z
N MET A 1 -20.42 23.90 -67.73
CA MET A 1 -19.29 24.74 -68.20
C MET A 1 -18.22 24.71 -67.14
N ALA A 2 -16.97 24.45 -67.55
CA ALA A 2 -15.69 24.82 -66.92
C ALA A 2 -15.41 24.40 -65.46
N TRP A 3 -14.22 24.00 -65.01
CA TRP A 3 -12.96 23.53 -65.57
C TRP A 3 -12.10 23.06 -64.37
N SER A 4 -11.01 22.37 -64.66
CA SER A 4 -10.09 21.64 -63.78
C SER A 4 -9.14 22.50 -62.92
N LYS A 5 -8.50 21.86 -61.92
CA LYS A 5 -7.07 21.99 -61.50
C LYS A 5 -6.76 20.92 -60.44
N ASN A 6 -6.12 19.80 -60.78
CA ASN A 6 -4.66 19.54 -60.70
C ASN A 6 -4.01 19.86 -59.35
N PHE A 7 -3.68 18.83 -58.57
CA PHE A 7 -2.50 18.82 -57.70
C PHE A 7 -1.74 17.51 -57.82
N ARG A 8 -0.43 17.66 -58.01
CA ARG A 8 0.57 16.65 -58.38
C ARG A 8 0.98 15.80 -57.19
N GLY A 9 1.36 14.56 -57.52
CA GLY A 9 1.90 13.59 -56.59
C GLY A 9 3.17 14.04 -55.85
N HIS A 10 3.35 13.48 -54.67
CA HIS A 10 4.61 13.48 -53.95
C HIS A 10 5.14 12.05 -53.89
N GLN A 11 6.37 11.92 -54.38
CA GLN A 11 7.17 10.71 -54.43
C GLN A 11 7.50 10.23 -53.01
N ALA A 12 7.48 8.92 -52.82
CA ALA A 12 8.00 8.26 -51.64
C ALA A 12 9.54 8.39 -51.57
N PRO A 13 10.14 8.66 -50.40
CA PRO A 13 11.58 8.48 -50.22
C PRO A 13 11.92 7.00 -49.98
N SER A 14 13.03 6.62 -50.60
CA SER A 14 13.67 5.31 -50.66
C SER A 14 13.95 4.65 -49.31
N GLN A 15 13.71 3.34 -49.25
CA GLN A 15 14.19 2.43 -48.22
C GLN A 15 15.72 2.44 -48.15
N SER A 16 16.27 2.62 -46.94
CA SER A 16 17.60 2.13 -46.59
C SER A 16 17.47 1.09 -45.49
N THR A 17 17.85 -0.13 -45.84
CA THR A 17 17.91 -1.31 -45.01
C THR A 17 19.09 -1.20 -44.04
N LEU A 18 18.83 -1.28 -42.74
CA LEU A 18 19.82 -1.63 -41.73
C LEU A 18 19.27 -2.81 -40.95
N GLU A 19 19.63 -4.00 -41.43
CA GLU A 19 19.47 -5.24 -40.69
C GLU A 19 20.40 -5.20 -39.47
N SER A 20 19.81 -5.29 -38.27
CA SER A 20 20.54 -5.77 -37.11
C SER A 20 19.66 -6.79 -36.39
N HIS A 21 20.25 -7.97 -36.18
CA HIS A 21 19.62 -9.15 -35.61
C HIS A 21 19.04 -8.88 -34.22
N THR A 22 17.77 -9.22 -34.01
CA THR A 22 17.16 -9.42 -32.70
C THR A 22 16.91 -10.91 -32.45
N PRO A 23 17.20 -11.44 -31.25
CA PRO A 23 16.76 -12.78 -30.86
C PRO A 23 15.26 -12.77 -30.61
N LYS A 24 14.61 -13.83 -31.10
CA LYS A 24 13.17 -14.13 -31.00
C LYS A 24 12.63 -13.93 -29.57
N GLY A 25 11.68 -13.01 -29.43
CA GLY A 25 10.72 -12.97 -28.33
C GLY A 25 9.32 -12.90 -28.94
N VAL A 26 8.51 -13.93 -28.72
CA VAL A 26 7.11 -13.98 -29.14
C VAL A 26 6.32 -12.95 -28.32
N TRP A 27 5.57 -12.08 -28.99
CA TRP A 27 4.64 -11.16 -28.35
C TRP A 27 3.22 -11.73 -28.47
N VAL A 28 2.58 -11.99 -27.34
CA VAL A 28 1.12 -12.15 -27.28
C VAL A 28 0.57 -10.77 -26.97
N SER A 29 0.04 -10.09 -28.01
CA SER A 29 -0.77 -8.90 -27.86
C SER A 29 -2.22 -9.31 -27.65
N GLN A 30 -2.84 -8.82 -26.58
CA GLN A 30 -4.30 -8.74 -26.49
C GLN A 30 -4.63 -7.28 -26.25
N ASP A 31 -5.18 -6.65 -27.28
CA ASP A 31 -5.47 -5.22 -27.36
C ASP A 31 -6.47 -4.78 -26.29
N ILE A 32 -6.07 -3.89 -25.40
CA ILE A 32 -6.96 -2.91 -24.79
C ILE A 32 -6.27 -1.54 -24.80
N ALA A 33 -6.69 -0.71 -25.75
CA ALA A 33 -6.63 0.75 -25.77
C ALA A 33 -5.32 1.46 -25.32
N GLY A 34 -4.39 1.57 -26.27
CA GLY A 34 -3.83 2.86 -26.69
C GLY A 34 -3.19 3.77 -25.64
N TRP A 35 -2.00 3.41 -25.14
CA TRP A 35 -0.93 4.35 -24.74
C TRP A 35 0.43 3.64 -24.87
N GLU A 36 1.04 3.65 -26.06
CA GLU A 36 2.46 3.29 -26.19
C GLU A 36 3.33 4.50 -25.82
N LEU A 37 3.60 4.65 -24.53
CA LEU A 37 4.75 5.43 -24.07
C LEU A 37 5.97 4.52 -24.15
N TYR A 38 6.92 4.85 -25.03
CA TYR A 38 8.28 4.30 -25.02
C TYR A 38 8.93 4.64 -23.67
N VAL A 39 8.79 3.75 -22.69
CA VAL A 39 9.47 3.87 -21.39
C VAL A 39 10.76 3.08 -21.47
N SER A 40 11.90 3.77 -21.44
CA SER A 40 13.21 3.15 -21.37
C SER A 40 13.32 2.23 -20.14
N GLY A 41 14.01 1.09 -20.28
CA GLY A 41 14.08 0.05 -19.25
C GLY A 41 14.56 0.52 -17.88
N GLN A 42 15.30 1.64 -17.81
CA GLN A 42 15.73 2.24 -16.54
C GLN A 42 14.58 2.84 -15.73
N ILE A 43 13.58 3.47 -16.37
CA ILE A 43 12.44 4.09 -15.66
C ILE A 43 11.49 3.01 -15.12
N LYS A 44 11.24 1.95 -15.90
CA LYS A 44 10.43 0.81 -15.47
C LYS A 44 11.04 0.11 -14.24
N TYR A 45 12.37 -0.06 -14.22
CA TYR A 45 13.09 -0.69 -13.11
C TYR A 45 13.10 0.19 -11.84
N TYR A 46 13.23 1.51 -11.99
CA TYR A 46 13.19 2.46 -10.86
C TYR A 46 11.80 2.55 -10.21
N MET A 47 10.72 2.47 -11.01
CA MET A 47 9.36 2.41 -10.46
C MET A 47 9.11 1.12 -9.67
N ASP A 48 9.70 0.00 -10.09
CA ASP A 48 9.63 -1.27 -9.38
C ASP A 48 10.38 -1.23 -8.03
N ALA A 49 11.63 -0.74 -8.02
CA ALA A 49 12.42 -0.67 -6.80
C ALA A 49 11.81 0.24 -5.72
N LYS A 50 11.25 1.40 -6.11
CA LYS A 50 10.56 2.31 -5.17
C LYS A 50 9.28 1.68 -4.62
N PHE A 51 8.51 1.02 -5.46
CA PHE A 51 7.31 0.30 -5.05
C PHE A 51 7.64 -0.83 -4.09
N ILE A 52 8.61 -1.69 -4.44
CA ILE A 52 9.12 -2.76 -3.59
C ILE A 52 9.60 -2.20 -2.24
N LYS A 53 10.32 -1.08 -2.24
CA LYS A 53 10.76 -0.42 -0.99
C LYS A 53 9.58 -0.03 -0.09
N HIS A 54 8.48 0.47 -0.65
CA HIS A 54 7.28 0.78 0.13
C HIS A 54 6.61 -0.48 0.69
N LEU A 55 6.54 -1.56 -0.09
CA LEU A 55 6.02 -2.85 0.39
C LEU A 55 6.86 -3.41 1.53
N ILE A 56 8.19 -3.37 1.41
CA ILE A 56 9.12 -3.81 2.45
C ILE A 56 8.92 -2.98 3.73
N LYS A 57 8.82 -1.65 3.61
CA LYS A 57 8.56 -0.76 4.77
C LYS A 57 7.22 -1.08 5.45
N GLY A 58 6.17 -1.31 4.69
CA GLY A 58 4.87 -1.74 5.22
C GLY A 58 5.01 -3.04 6.01
N LYS A 59 5.66 -4.05 5.43
CA LYS A 59 5.84 -5.34 6.08
C LYS A 59 6.69 -5.29 7.33
N ILE A 60 7.74 -4.46 7.34
CA ILE A 60 8.55 -4.21 8.54
C ILE A 60 7.69 -3.61 9.64
N ALA A 61 6.84 -2.62 9.33
CA ALA A 61 5.95 -2.01 10.33
C ALA A 61 4.95 -3.02 10.91
N GLU A 62 4.33 -3.87 10.08
CA GLU A 62 3.46 -4.95 10.54
C GLU A 62 4.18 -5.92 11.48
N ILE A 63 5.38 -6.38 11.11
CA ILE A 63 6.17 -7.30 11.94
C ILE A 63 6.55 -6.66 13.27
N ILE A 64 7.02 -5.41 13.24
CA ILE A 64 7.39 -4.69 14.46
C ILE A 64 6.19 -4.49 15.37
N PHE A 65 5.05 -4.06 14.81
CA PHE A 65 3.80 -3.97 15.56
C PHE A 65 3.45 -5.31 16.21
N GLU A 66 3.47 -6.40 15.43
CA GLU A 66 3.11 -7.71 15.92
C GLU A 66 4.00 -8.16 17.07
N GLN A 67 5.32 -8.08 16.90
CA GLN A 67 6.27 -8.54 17.90
C GLN A 67 6.24 -7.68 19.17
N MET A 68 6.13 -6.35 19.06
CA MET A 68 5.98 -5.47 20.23
C MET A 68 4.76 -5.83 21.08
N PHE A 69 3.60 -6.04 20.43
CA PHE A 69 2.39 -6.38 21.15
C PHE A 69 2.42 -7.80 21.72
N ARG A 70 2.99 -8.78 21.01
CA ARG A 70 3.21 -10.15 21.56
C ARG A 70 4.11 -10.12 22.78
N GLU A 71 5.25 -9.43 22.70
CA GLU A 71 6.23 -9.34 23.78
C GLU A 71 5.68 -8.61 25.01
N SER A 72 4.82 -7.60 24.80
CA SER A 72 4.17 -6.90 25.91
C SER A 72 3.33 -7.82 26.80
N GLY A 73 2.83 -8.94 26.25
CA GLY A 73 1.95 -9.90 26.94
C GLY A 73 0.54 -9.36 27.27
N LYS A 74 0.24 -8.09 26.99
CA LYS A 74 -1.02 -7.42 27.37
C LYS A 74 -2.20 -7.73 26.46
N TYR A 75 -1.92 -8.16 25.23
CA TYR A 75 -2.94 -8.43 24.21
C TYR A 75 -2.65 -9.76 23.49
N THR A 76 -3.70 -10.48 23.14
CA THR A 76 -3.68 -11.44 22.04
C THR A 76 -3.78 -10.66 20.73
N ILE A 77 -2.90 -10.97 19.77
CA ILE A 77 -2.87 -10.35 18.44
C ILE A 77 -3.20 -11.38 17.37
N LEU A 78 -4.15 -11.02 16.50
CA LEU A 78 -4.62 -11.84 15.39
C LEU A 78 -4.49 -11.03 14.10
N HIS A 79 -4.05 -11.67 13.02
CA HIS A 79 -4.11 -11.08 11.67
C HIS A 79 -5.58 -11.02 11.24
N SER A 80 -6.01 -9.85 10.77
CA SER A 80 -7.35 -9.63 10.20
C SER A 80 -7.32 -9.53 8.67
N GLY A 81 -6.13 -9.62 8.08
CA GLY A 81 -5.92 -9.77 6.65
C GLY A 81 -6.49 -11.11 6.14
N TYR A 82 -7.27 -11.03 5.07
CA TYR A 82 -7.86 -12.17 4.37
C TYR A 82 -7.04 -12.53 3.13
N GLU A 83 -5.75 -12.21 3.10
CA GLU A 83 -4.93 -12.32 1.89
C GLU A 83 -4.94 -13.73 1.29
N TYR A 84 -5.07 -14.76 2.15
CA TYR A 84 -5.15 -16.16 1.72
C TYR A 84 -6.53 -16.57 1.19
N THR A 85 -7.62 -15.95 1.67
CA THR A 85 -9.00 -16.24 1.22
C THR A 85 -9.45 -15.37 0.05
N LEU A 86 -8.80 -14.21 -0.16
CA LEU A 86 -9.14 -13.27 -1.23
C LEU A 86 -9.00 -13.89 -2.64
N PRO A 87 -7.96 -14.66 -2.97
CA PRO A 87 -7.85 -15.32 -4.28
C PRO A 87 -9.00 -16.27 -4.58
N GLU A 88 -9.49 -16.99 -3.57
CA GLU A 88 -10.63 -17.90 -3.71
C GLU A 88 -11.93 -17.11 -3.92
N LEU A 89 -12.16 -16.08 -3.09
CA LEU A 89 -13.34 -15.21 -3.22
C LEU A 89 -13.36 -14.45 -4.54
N ALA A 90 -12.21 -14.02 -5.05
CA ALA A 90 -12.09 -13.27 -6.31
C ALA A 90 -12.65 -14.04 -7.52
N GLN A 91 -12.70 -15.36 -7.47
CA GLN A 91 -13.30 -16.19 -8.52
C GLN A 91 -14.81 -15.93 -8.66
N TYR A 92 -15.46 -15.48 -7.59
CA TYR A 92 -16.89 -15.21 -7.50
C TYR A 92 -17.24 -13.72 -7.64
N GLN A 93 -16.30 -12.86 -8.02
CA GLN A 93 -16.49 -11.40 -8.10
C GLN A 93 -17.60 -10.93 -9.06
N HIS A 94 -18.08 -11.81 -9.94
CA HIS A 94 -19.20 -11.56 -10.85
C HIS A 94 -20.57 -11.57 -10.13
N LEU A 95 -20.62 -12.10 -8.91
CA LEU A 95 -21.79 -12.05 -8.03
C LEU A 95 -21.73 -10.74 -7.23
N THR A 96 -22.71 -9.86 -7.43
CA THR A 96 -22.75 -8.51 -6.82
C THR A 96 -22.59 -8.53 -5.30
N GLU A 97 -23.20 -9.51 -4.63
CA GLU A 97 -23.12 -9.71 -3.18
C GLU A 97 -21.69 -10.05 -2.73
N VAL A 98 -20.99 -10.89 -3.50
CA VAL A 98 -19.62 -11.29 -3.19
C VAL A 98 -18.65 -10.14 -3.48
N LYS A 99 -18.93 -9.31 -4.49
CA LYS A 99 -18.11 -8.12 -4.78
C LYS A 99 -18.05 -7.16 -3.59
N ALA A 100 -19.20 -6.85 -2.97
CA ALA A 100 -19.25 -5.98 -1.80
C ALA A 100 -18.49 -6.59 -0.60
N VAL A 101 -18.61 -7.91 -0.39
CA VAL A 101 -17.86 -8.63 0.65
C VAL A 101 -16.35 -8.57 0.38
N ILE A 102 -15.91 -8.82 -0.86
CA ILE A 102 -14.50 -8.71 -1.26
C ILE A 102 -13.98 -7.29 -1.02
N GLU A 103 -14.76 -6.27 -1.35
CA GLU A 103 -14.36 -4.87 -1.13
C GLU A 103 -14.20 -4.55 0.35
N ASN A 104 -15.10 -5.00 1.22
CA ASN A 104 -14.96 -4.81 2.67
C ASN A 104 -13.72 -5.55 3.22
N ILE A 105 -13.52 -6.79 2.77
CA ILE A 105 -12.42 -7.64 3.19
C ILE A 105 -11.06 -7.08 2.73
N LYS A 106 -10.97 -6.57 1.50
CA LYS A 106 -9.75 -5.94 0.96
C LYS A 106 -9.32 -4.72 1.76
N ASN A 107 -10.26 -4.05 2.40
CA ASN A 107 -10.02 -2.85 3.21
C ASN A 107 -10.07 -3.16 4.72
N ALA A 108 -10.00 -4.44 5.11
CA ALA A 108 -9.94 -4.83 6.51
C ALA A 108 -8.65 -4.30 7.18
N PRO A 109 -8.72 -3.86 8.44
CA PRO A 109 -7.52 -3.51 9.20
C PRO A 109 -6.57 -4.70 9.29
N ASP A 110 -5.28 -4.43 9.45
CA ASP A 110 -4.24 -5.47 9.45
C ASP A 110 -4.38 -6.45 10.64
N PHE A 111 -4.76 -5.94 11.82
CA PHE A 111 -4.80 -6.73 13.06
C PHE A 111 -6.06 -6.53 13.90
N VAL A 112 -6.36 -7.55 14.71
CA VAL A 112 -7.23 -7.46 15.88
C VAL A 112 -6.40 -7.65 17.15
N LEU A 113 -6.49 -6.70 18.08
CA LEU A 113 -5.97 -6.82 19.43
C LEU A 113 -7.10 -7.17 20.39
N ILE A 114 -6.89 -8.17 21.25
CA ILE A 114 -7.83 -8.56 22.30
C ILE A 114 -7.08 -8.51 23.63
N SER A 115 -7.53 -7.67 24.56
CA SER A 115 -6.97 -7.60 25.92
C SER A 115 -7.02 -8.97 26.62
N GLN A 116 -6.07 -9.26 27.52
CA GLN A 116 -6.04 -10.55 28.23
C GLN A 116 -7.30 -10.82 29.06
N ASP A 117 -7.95 -9.77 29.59
CA ASP A 117 -9.21 -9.89 30.32
C ASP A 117 -10.45 -9.96 29.41
N LYS A 118 -10.24 -9.90 28.09
CA LYS A 118 -11.23 -10.02 27.00
C LYS A 118 -12.31 -8.93 27.00
N LYS A 119 -12.07 -7.77 27.63
CA LYS A 119 -13.04 -6.67 27.67
C LYS A 119 -12.84 -5.64 26.57
N GLU A 120 -11.61 -5.53 26.07
CA GLU A 120 -11.23 -4.60 25.02
C GLU A 120 -10.83 -5.36 23.76
N VAL A 121 -11.39 -4.92 22.62
CA VAL A 121 -11.06 -5.38 21.27
C VAL A 121 -10.75 -4.15 20.42
N HIS A 122 -9.65 -4.18 19.67
CA HIS A 122 -9.23 -3.09 18.79
C HIS A 122 -8.91 -3.62 17.40
N LEU A 123 -9.57 -3.08 16.38
CA LEU A 123 -9.18 -3.26 14.99
C LEU A 123 -8.11 -2.24 14.65
N VAL A 124 -6.94 -2.68 14.18
CA VAL A 124 -5.76 -1.84 14.02
C VAL A 124 -5.26 -1.86 12.59
N GLU A 125 -5.22 -0.69 11.98
CA GLU A 125 -4.50 -0.41 10.74
C GLU A 125 -3.04 -0.04 11.08
N VAL A 126 -2.09 -0.64 10.37
CA VAL A 126 -0.66 -0.42 10.53
C VAL A 126 -0.09 0.31 9.31
N LYS A 127 0.65 1.38 9.57
CA LYS A 127 1.34 2.15 8.51
C LYS A 127 2.77 2.46 8.89
N TYR A 128 3.67 2.36 7.91
CA TYR A 128 4.96 3.04 7.96
C TYR A 128 4.83 4.42 7.33
N ARG A 129 5.32 5.48 7.98
CA ARG A 129 5.36 6.84 7.42
C ARG A 129 6.64 7.58 7.77
N ASP A 130 7.23 8.21 6.77
CA ASP A 130 8.37 9.10 6.90
C ASP A 130 8.43 10.06 5.68
N PRO A 131 8.15 11.36 5.85
CA PRO A 131 7.64 12.01 7.06
C PRO A 131 6.17 11.66 7.34
N ARG A 132 5.73 11.79 8.60
CA ARG A 132 4.29 11.75 8.96
C ARG A 132 3.63 13.07 8.59
N ARG A 133 2.90 13.09 7.47
CA ARG A 133 2.12 14.27 7.05
C ARG A 133 0.69 14.17 7.60
N PRO A 134 0.18 15.15 8.36
CA PRO A 134 -1.16 15.09 8.91
C PRO A 134 -2.25 14.89 7.86
N GLU A 135 -2.10 15.48 6.66
CA GLU A 135 -3.08 15.35 5.58
C GLU A 135 -3.22 13.91 5.09
N ASP A 136 -2.10 13.20 4.97
CA ASP A 136 -2.07 11.78 4.60
C ASP A 136 -2.69 10.92 5.71
N LEU A 137 -2.33 11.16 6.96
CA LEU A 137 -2.94 10.42 8.09
C LEU A 137 -4.44 10.65 8.18
N LYS A 138 -4.90 11.89 7.91
CA LYS A 138 -6.32 12.24 7.87
C LYS A 138 -7.06 11.49 6.76
N GLU A 139 -6.46 11.38 5.58
CA GLU A 139 -7.04 10.63 4.46
C GLU A 139 -7.15 9.14 4.79
N ILE A 140 -6.09 8.56 5.37
CA ILE A 140 -6.07 7.15 5.79
C ILE A 140 -7.20 6.87 6.77
N VAL A 141 -7.27 7.62 7.89
CA VAL A 141 -8.29 7.37 8.91
C VAL A 141 -9.69 7.66 8.42
N GLY A 142 -9.87 8.62 7.49
CA GLY A 142 -11.16 8.89 6.86
C GLY A 142 -11.68 7.66 6.13
N LYS A 143 -10.85 7.08 5.25
CA LYS A 143 -11.18 5.85 4.51
C LYS A 143 -11.41 4.65 5.43
N THR A 144 -10.54 4.47 6.43
CA THR A 144 -10.70 3.37 7.39
C THR A 144 -12.02 3.48 8.15
N LEU A 145 -12.42 4.68 8.58
CA LEU A 145 -13.64 4.90 9.35
C LEU A 145 -14.93 4.77 8.54
N GLU A 146 -14.88 4.92 7.21
CA GLU A 146 -16.04 4.69 6.34
C GLU A 146 -16.53 3.23 6.40
N ILE A 147 -15.61 2.29 6.63
CA ILE A 147 -15.87 0.85 6.60
C ILE A 147 -15.75 0.24 8.00
N TRP A 148 -14.74 0.65 8.77
CA TRP A 148 -14.36 0.04 10.04
C TRP A 148 -14.35 1.09 11.16
N ASN A 149 -15.49 1.22 11.83
CA ASN A 149 -15.68 2.11 12.97
C ASN A 149 -16.31 1.35 14.15
N PRO A 150 -15.65 1.25 15.33
CA PRO A 150 -14.38 1.88 15.68
C PRO A 150 -13.15 1.14 15.14
N SER A 151 -12.09 1.91 14.82
CA SER A 151 -10.76 1.42 14.43
C SER A 151 -9.66 2.29 15.01
N TRP A 152 -8.44 1.76 15.00
CA TRP A 152 -7.22 2.38 15.50
C TRP A 152 -6.17 2.46 14.39
N LEU A 153 -5.34 3.49 14.46
CA LEU A 153 -4.20 3.65 13.58
C LEU A 153 -2.91 3.53 14.39
N PHE A 154 -2.05 2.60 13.98
CA PHE A 154 -0.67 2.52 14.41
C PHE A 154 0.25 3.05 13.30
N VAL A 155 1.16 3.95 13.66
CA VAL A 155 2.18 4.47 12.74
C VAL A 155 3.58 4.19 13.27
N ALA A 156 4.37 3.46 12.48
CA ALA A 156 5.81 3.34 12.66
C ALA A 156 6.54 4.42 11.85
N SER A 157 7.54 5.04 12.48
CA SER A 157 8.35 6.10 11.89
C SER A 157 9.74 6.13 12.53
N PRO A 158 10.78 6.66 11.86
CA PRO A 158 12.15 6.64 12.39
C PRO A 158 12.34 7.30 13.76
N ASP A 159 11.49 8.27 14.10
CA ASP A 159 11.50 9.01 15.37
C ASP A 159 10.49 8.45 16.40
N GLY A 160 9.77 7.38 16.10
CA GLY A 160 8.98 6.64 17.09
C GLY A 160 7.72 5.95 16.59
N PHE A 161 6.96 5.45 17.56
CA PHE A 161 5.68 4.78 17.35
C PHE A 161 4.53 5.64 17.85
N PHE A 162 3.42 5.60 17.12
CA PHE A 162 2.22 6.40 17.35
C PHE A 162 1.01 5.47 17.31
N PHE A 163 0.05 5.66 18.22
CA PHE A 163 -1.09 4.75 18.31
C PHE A 163 -2.31 5.42 18.96
N GLU A 164 -3.33 5.68 18.14
CA GLU A 164 -4.55 6.37 18.56
C GLU A 164 -5.79 5.86 17.82
N PRO A 165 -7.01 6.07 18.38
CA PRO A 165 -8.22 5.73 17.67
C PRO A 165 -8.35 6.62 16.43
N CYS A 166 -8.76 6.05 15.30
CA CYS A 166 -8.93 6.75 14.03
C CYS A 166 -9.82 8.00 14.17
N ASN A 167 -10.88 7.92 14.99
CA ASN A 167 -11.78 9.06 15.23
C ASN A 167 -11.09 10.24 15.93
N THR A 168 -10.05 9.98 16.72
CA THR A 168 -9.30 10.98 17.47
C THR A 168 -8.27 11.63 16.55
N VAL A 169 -7.56 10.83 15.75
CA VAL A 169 -6.68 11.34 14.69
C VAL A 169 -7.45 12.24 13.72
N LEU A 170 -8.64 11.80 13.29
CA LEU A 170 -9.50 12.59 12.39
C LEU A 170 -9.93 13.92 13.02
N ARG A 171 -10.38 13.89 14.29
CA ARG A 171 -10.78 15.09 15.04
C ARG A 171 -9.60 16.04 15.26
N ASN A 172 -8.39 15.51 15.43
CA ASN A 172 -7.15 16.27 15.59
C ASN A 172 -6.52 16.68 14.24
N ASN A 173 -7.29 16.61 13.15
CA ASN A 173 -6.88 17.00 11.79
C ASN A 173 -5.64 16.25 11.29
N GLY A 174 -5.55 14.95 11.58
CA GLY A 174 -4.46 14.09 11.15
C GLY A 174 -3.24 14.08 12.07
N ASN A 175 -3.24 14.88 13.15
CA ASN A 175 -2.22 14.77 14.18
C ASN A 175 -2.47 13.50 15.01
N ILE A 176 -1.40 12.74 15.24
CA ILE A 176 -1.41 11.50 16.00
C ILE A 176 -0.38 11.57 17.11
N GLU A 177 -0.77 11.17 18.32
CA GLU A 177 0.10 11.17 19.49
C GLU A 177 1.00 9.92 19.58
N ARG A 178 2.12 10.08 20.29
CA ARG A 178 3.04 8.97 20.57
C ARG A 178 2.34 7.85 21.34
N MET A 179 2.76 6.62 21.08
CA MET A 179 2.20 5.44 21.73
C MET A 179 2.48 5.46 23.24
N TYR A 180 1.40 5.48 24.04
CA TYR A 180 1.49 5.45 25.50
C TYR A 180 2.00 4.12 26.06
N ALA A 181 2.70 4.19 27.21
CA ALA A 181 3.25 3.04 27.94
C ALA A 181 2.21 1.96 28.34
N ARG A 182 0.93 2.35 28.42
CA ARG A 182 -0.16 1.40 28.71
C ARG A 182 -0.25 0.30 27.64
N TRP A 183 0.04 0.62 26.38
CA TRP A 183 -0.03 -0.31 25.25
C TRP A 183 1.17 -1.25 25.23
N VAL A 184 2.37 -0.67 25.20
CA VAL A 184 3.65 -1.39 25.17
C VAL A 184 4.63 -0.62 26.05
N ASP A 185 5.42 -1.33 26.86
CA ASP A 185 6.40 -0.72 27.77
C ASP A 185 7.42 0.14 26.99
N PRO A 186 7.81 1.33 27.48
CA PRO A 186 8.76 2.20 26.78
C PRO A 186 10.10 1.52 26.44
N LYS A 187 10.58 0.58 27.26
CA LYS A 187 11.82 -0.16 26.99
C LYS A 187 11.67 -1.04 25.74
N ILE A 188 10.55 -1.75 25.63
CA ILE A 188 10.22 -2.54 24.43
C ILE A 188 10.10 -1.60 23.22
N GLN A 189 9.37 -0.48 23.36
CA GLN A 189 9.26 0.50 22.27
C GLN A 189 10.64 1.00 21.80
N GLU A 190 11.57 1.28 22.71
CA GLU A 190 12.91 1.74 22.37
C GLU A 190 13.74 0.65 21.65
N GLU A 191 13.66 -0.59 22.11
CA GLU A 191 14.34 -1.73 21.48
C GLU A 191 13.87 -1.96 20.04
N TYR A 192 12.56 -1.95 19.81
CA TYR A 192 12.00 -2.09 18.46
C TYR A 192 12.20 -0.85 17.59
N LEU A 193 12.29 0.35 18.17
CA LEU A 193 12.64 1.55 17.41
C LEU A 193 14.08 1.49 16.89
N LYS A 194 15.02 0.97 17.70
CA LYS A 194 16.40 0.71 17.26
C LYS A 194 16.41 -0.30 16.11
N LEU A 195 15.60 -1.36 16.20
CA LEU A 195 15.48 -2.36 15.14
C LEU A 195 14.88 -1.76 13.85
N LEU A 196 13.80 -0.98 13.93
CA LEU A 196 13.21 -0.28 12.78
C LEU A 196 14.27 0.52 12.02
N ASN A 197 15.07 1.28 12.77
CA ASN A 197 16.10 2.15 12.23
C ASN A 197 17.32 1.41 11.65
N GLN A 198 17.48 0.11 11.92
CA GLN A 198 18.48 -0.72 11.24
C GLN A 198 18.05 -1.11 9.83
N PHE A 199 16.74 -1.20 9.57
CA PHE A 199 16.20 -1.52 8.24
C PHE A 199 16.02 -0.30 7.34
N GLU A 200 16.09 0.91 7.91
CA GLU A 200 16.23 2.12 7.11
C GLU A 200 17.60 2.11 6.44
N LEU A 201 17.61 1.62 5.19
CA LEU A 201 18.73 1.75 4.27
C LEU A 201 19.08 3.25 4.20
N LYS A 202 20.16 3.64 4.89
CA LYS A 202 20.83 4.91 4.68
C LYS A 202 21.42 4.88 3.26
N GLY A 203 20.58 5.19 2.29
CA GLY A 203 20.95 5.46 0.90
C GLY A 203 21.09 6.94 0.69
#